data_AF-A0A9Q3J386-F1
#
_entry.id   AF-A0A9Q3J386-F1
#
_cell.length_a   1.000
_cell.length_b   1.000
_cell.length_c   1.000
_cell.angle_alpha   90.00
_cell.angle_beta   90.00
_cell.angle_gamma   90.00
#
_symmetry.space_group_name_H-M   'P 1'
#
loop_
_entity.id
_entity.type
_entity.pdbx_description
1 polymer ?
#
loop_
_entity_poly.entity_id
_entity_poly.type
_entity_poly.pdbx_seq_one_letter_code
_entity_poly.pdbx_strand_id
1 'polypeptide(L)'
;LSFSTAYYPQTDGLAERMIQTLEEMIRRFCAYGLEFTDSDGFTHDWCTQIPALEPAYKKTIHSSTGKTPAMLEKGWNTRLPYDNLKRT
;
A
#
# COMPACT_ATOMS: atom_id res chain seq x y z
N LEU A 1 1.61 17.37 18.88
CA LEU A 1 1.92 17.13 17.46
C LEU A 1 3.34 17.60 17.21
N SER A 2 4.22 16.74 16.70
CA SER A 2 5.53 17.15 16.20
C SER A 2 5.36 17.42 14.70
N PHE A 3 5.41 18.69 14.30
CA PHE A 3 5.34 19.05 12.88
C PHE A 3 6.74 19.06 12.31
N SER A 4 6.93 18.42 11.15
CA SER A 4 8.18 18.56 10.39
C SER A 4 8.33 20.02 9.96
N THR A 5 9.53 20.58 10.09
CA THR A 5 9.84 21.90 9.54
C THR A 5 9.88 21.82 8.02
N ALA A 6 9.34 22.84 7.33
CA ALA A 6 9.40 22.91 5.87
C ALA A 6 10.85 22.68 5.38
N TYR A 7 11.00 21.83 4.34
CA TYR A 7 12.28 21.45 3.74
C TYR A 7 13.24 20.58 4.59
N TYR A 8 12.77 19.95 5.68
CA TYR A 8 13.51 18.90 6.40
C TYR A 8 12.85 17.52 6.24
N PRO A 9 13.14 16.78 5.15
CA PRO A 9 12.57 15.44 4.90
C PRO A 9 13.04 14.39 5.92
N GLN A 10 14.10 14.69 6.68
CA GLN A 10 14.75 13.74 7.59
C GLN A 10 13.87 13.33 8.78
N THR A 11 12.80 14.07 9.07
CA THR A 11 11.95 13.83 10.25
C THR A 11 10.87 12.76 10.00
N ASP A 12 10.51 12.45 8.75
CA ASP A 12 9.41 11.53 8.44
C ASP A 12 9.75 10.47 7.38
N GLY A 13 11.00 9.99 7.38
CA GLY A 13 11.49 9.02 6.40
C GLY A 13 10.74 7.68 6.38
N LEU A 14 10.07 7.31 7.49
CA LEU A 14 9.21 6.12 7.53
C LEU A 14 7.92 6.33 6.73
N ALA A 15 7.24 7.46 6.91
CA ALA A 15 6.05 7.75 6.12
C ALA A 15 6.41 7.96 4.64
N GLU A 16 7.51 8.65 4.34
CA GLU A 16 7.99 8.82 2.97
C GLU A 16 8.24 7.46 2.29
N ARG A 17 8.88 6.51 2.97
CA ARG A 17 9.13 5.17 2.40
C ARG A 17 7.83 4.36 2.25
N MET A 18 6.90 4.51 3.16
CA MET A 18 5.56 3.92 3.06
C MET A 18 4.80 4.47 1.85
N ILE A 19 4.79 5.79 1.67
CA ILE A 19 4.14 6.48 0.54
C ILE A 19 4.72 6.00 -0.79
N GLN A 20 6.05 5.95 -0.92
CA GLN A 20 6.72 5.43 -2.13
C GLN A 20 6.29 4.00 -2.46
N THR A 21 6.18 3.13 -1.45
CA THR A 21 5.78 1.74 -1.66
C THR A 21 4.32 1.64 -2.12
N LEU A 22 3.43 2.45 -1.52
CA LEU A 22 2.03 2.52 -1.93
C LEU A 22 1.87 3.08 -3.35
N GLU A 23 2.63 4.11 -3.71
CA GLU A 23 2.65 4.65 -5.08
C GLU A 23 3.08 3.59 -6.09
N GLU A 24 4.11 2.79 -5.78
CA GLU A 24 4.56 1.70 -6.65
C GLU A 24 3.48 0.62 -6.83
N MET A 25 2.77 0.27 -5.76
CA MET A 25 1.62 -0.63 -5.84
C MET A 25 0.52 -0.03 -6.72
N ILE A 26 0.11 1.21 -6.47
CA ILE A 26 -0.93 1.90 -7.26
C ILE A 26 -0.55 1.95 -8.73
N ARG A 27 0.70 2.30 -9.07
CA ARG A 27 1.18 2.32 -10.46
C ARG A 27 1.02 0.97 -11.13
N ARG A 28 1.36 -0.13 -10.44
CA ARG A 28 1.19 -1.48 -11.00
C ARG A 28 -0.28 -1.85 -11.19
N PHE A 29 -1.14 -1.52 -10.23
CA PHE A 29 -2.56 -1.89 -10.34
C PHE A 29 -3.37 -0.98 -11.26
N CYS A 30 -3.02 0.30 -11.40
CA CYS A 30 -3.70 1.26 -12.27
C CYS A 30 -3.17 1.22 -13.71
N ALA A 31 -1.87 0.99 -13.92
CA ALA A 31 -1.31 0.89 -15.28
C ALA A 31 -1.77 -0.37 -16.01
N TYR A 32 -2.18 -1.42 -15.29
CA TYR A 32 -2.63 -2.69 -15.84
C TYR A 32 -4.10 -3.00 -15.50
N GLY A 33 -4.91 -1.96 -15.23
CA GLY A 33 -6.31 -2.10 -14.84
C GLY A 33 -7.14 -2.94 -15.82
N LEU A 34 -8.10 -3.70 -15.28
CA LEU A 34 -8.90 -4.70 -16.00
C LEU A 34 -10.11 -4.12 -16.77
N GLU A 35 -10.51 -2.86 -16.51
CA GLU A 35 -11.66 -2.23 -17.16
C GLU A 35 -11.46 -0.72 -17.34
N PHE A 36 -11.82 -0.26 -18.54
CA PHE A 36 -11.78 1.13 -19.03
C PHE A 36 -10.39 1.78 -19.06
N THR A 37 -9.77 1.71 -20.23
CA THR A 37 -8.55 2.44 -20.59
C THR A 37 -8.93 3.71 -21.34
N ASP A 38 -8.32 4.84 -20.99
CA ASP A 38 -8.33 6.04 -21.85
C ASP A 38 -7.63 5.73 -23.19
N SER A 39 -7.63 6.66 -24.16
CA SER A 39 -7.01 6.47 -25.48
C SER A 39 -5.53 6.04 -25.42
N ASP A 40 -4.86 6.30 -24.29
CA ASP A 40 -3.47 5.92 -24.02
C ASP A 40 -3.29 4.58 -23.29
N GLY A 41 -4.36 3.82 -23.01
CA GLY A 41 -4.26 2.48 -22.42
C GLY A 41 -4.24 2.42 -20.89
N PHE A 42 -4.50 3.53 -20.18
CA PHE A 42 -4.39 3.62 -18.72
C PHE A 42 -5.76 3.78 -18.03
N THR A 43 -5.98 3.01 -16.96
CA THR A 43 -7.11 3.20 -16.04
C THR A 43 -6.69 4.13 -14.91
N HIS A 44 -7.25 5.33 -14.84
CA HIS A 44 -6.85 6.38 -13.89
C HIS A 44 -7.59 6.33 -12.54
N ASP A 45 -8.39 5.29 -12.28
CA ASP A 45 -9.25 5.16 -11.09
C ASP A 45 -8.52 4.63 -9.83
N TRP A 46 -7.39 5.25 -9.48
CA TRP A 46 -6.58 4.85 -8.32
C TRP A 46 -7.34 4.93 -6.98
N CYS A 47 -8.27 5.87 -6.85
CA CYS A 47 -9.13 6.00 -5.67
C CYS A 47 -9.94 4.74 -5.38
N THR A 48 -10.38 4.03 -6.43
CA THR A 48 -11.15 2.78 -6.31
C THR A 48 -10.30 1.61 -5.86
N GLN A 49 -8.99 1.67 -6.11
CA GLN A 49 -8.03 0.61 -5.80
C GLN A 49 -7.48 0.71 -4.37
N ILE A 50 -7.47 1.90 -3.77
CA ILE A 50 -6.95 2.15 -2.41
C ILE A 50 -7.54 1.19 -1.37
N PRO A 51 -8.87 0.96 -1.28
CA PRO A 51 -9.44 0.06 -0.28
C PRO A 51 -9.00 -1.40 -0.42
N ALA A 52 -8.64 -1.83 -1.64
CA ALA A 52 -8.09 -3.16 -1.89
C ALA A 52 -6.59 -3.24 -1.58
N LEU A 53 -5.84 -2.17 -1.86
CA LEU A 53 -4.39 -2.10 -1.69
C LEU A 53 -3.96 -1.92 -0.24
N GLU A 54 -4.69 -1.13 0.55
CA GLU A 54 -4.37 -0.90 1.97
C GLU A 54 -4.19 -2.21 2.77
N PRO A 55 -5.14 -3.17 2.76
CA PRO A 55 -4.96 -4.43 3.47
C PRO A 55 -3.88 -5.32 2.84
N ALA A 56 -3.65 -5.24 1.53
CA ALA A 56 -2.60 -5.99 0.85
C ALA A 56 -1.20 -5.49 1.27
N TYR A 57 -1.01 -4.17 1.33
CA TYR A 57 0.21 -3.54 1.82
C TYR A 57 0.51 -3.95 3.26
N LYS A 58 -0.49 -3.85 4.15
CA LYS A 58 -0.38 -4.21 5.57
C LYS A 58 0.04 -5.66 5.81
N LYS A 59 -0.20 -6.57 4.87
CA LYS A 59 0.14 -8.00 4.95
C LYS A 59 1.36 -8.40 4.12
N THR A 60 1.90 -7.50 3.31
CA THR A 60 3.11 -7.78 2.52
C THR A 60 4.34 -7.72 3.42
N ILE A 61 5.23 -8.71 3.30
CA ILE A 61 6.50 -8.72 4.04
C ILE A 61 7.43 -7.68 3.41
N HIS A 62 7.87 -6.70 4.21
CA HIS A 62 8.85 -5.72 3.75
C HIS A 62 10.26 -6.33 3.73
N SER A 63 11.00 -6.14 2.64
CA SER A 63 12.36 -6.67 2.49
C SER A 63 13.35 -6.10 3.52
N SER A 64 13.14 -4.87 3.97
CA SER A 64 13.99 -4.20 4.96
C SER A 64 13.81 -4.72 6.38
N THR A 65 12.61 -5.19 6.73
CA THR A 65 12.27 -5.59 8.12
C THR A 65 11.99 -7.09 8.25
N GLY A 66 11.79 -7.81 7.16
CA GLY A 66 11.42 -9.22 7.15
C GLY A 66 10.06 -9.52 7.80
N LYS A 67 9.27 -8.47 8.09
CA LYS A 67 7.96 -8.57 8.74
C LYS A 67 6.92 -7.76 7.97
N THR A 68 5.66 -8.05 8.22
CA THR A 68 4.55 -7.27 7.66
C THR A 68 4.39 -5.96 8.45
N PRO A 69 3.96 -4.86 7.81
CA PRO A 69 3.66 -3.61 8.50
C PRO A 69 2.67 -3.80 9.66
N ALA A 70 1.61 -4.61 9.47
CA ALA A 70 0.64 -4.88 10.53
C ALA A 70 1.25 -5.57 11.75
N MET A 71 2.21 -6.49 11.55
CA MET A 71 2.93 -7.10 12.66
C MET A 71 3.83 -6.11 13.41
N LEU A 72 4.42 -5.14 12.71
CA LEU A 72 5.30 -4.15 13.34
C LEU A 72 4.50 -3.07 14.09
N GLU A 73 3.36 -2.64 13.55
CA GLU A 73 2.53 -1.60 14.16
C GLU A 73 1.62 -2.13 15.27
N LYS A 74 0.97 -3.28 15.04
CA LYS A 74 -0.08 -3.80 15.92
C LYS A 74 0.27 -5.11 16.61
N GLY A 75 1.32 -5.79 16.18
CA GLY A 75 1.72 -7.10 16.69
C GLY A 75 0.93 -8.29 16.11
N TRP A 76 -0.03 -8.06 15.21
CA TRP A 76 -0.84 -9.11 14.60
C TRP A 76 -1.25 -8.75 13.16
N ASN A 77 -1.43 -9.77 12.32
CA ASN A 77 -1.89 -9.59 10.95
C ASN A 77 -3.42 -9.52 10.88
N THR A 78 -3.95 -8.52 10.18
CA THR A 78 -5.39 -8.38 9.95
C THR A 78 -5.92 -9.56 9.14
N ARG A 79 -7.02 -10.17 9.61
CA ARG A 79 -7.72 -11.24 8.89
C ARG A 79 -8.61 -10.62 7.82
N LEU A 80 -8.44 -11.07 6.58
CA LEU A 80 -9.26 -10.65 5.45
C LEU A 80 -10.29 -11.74 5.14
N PRO A 81 -11.46 -11.41 4.57
CA PRO A 81 -12.44 -12.41 4.18
C PRO A 81 -11.85 -13.48 3.26
N TYR A 82 -10.93 -13.11 2.37
CA TYR A 82 -10.19 -14.03 1.49
C TYR A 82 -9.31 -15.05 2.24
N ASP A 83 -8.83 -14.74 3.45
CA ASP A 83 -8.04 -15.65 4.28
C ASP A 83 -8.87 -16.87 4.73
N ASN A 84 -10.18 -16.68 4.92
CA ASN A 84 -11.10 -17.76 5.29
C ASN A 84 -11.36 -18.72 4.13
N LEU A 85 -11.22 -18.27 2.88
CA LEU A 85 -11.46 -19.08 1.70
C LEU A 85 -10.34 -20.10 1.43
N LYS A 86 -9.13 -19.86 1.96
CA LYS A 86 -7.98 -20.77 1.84
C LYS A 86 -7.95 -21.90 2.86
N ARG A 87 -8.91 -21.94 3.79
CA ARG A 87 -8.95 -22.88 4.92
C ARG A 87 -9.95 -24.03 4.72
N THR A 88 -10.86 -23.90 3.76
CA THR A 88 -11.69 -24.98 3.21
C THR A 88 -10.96 -25.70 2.09
#